data_AF-A0A150GQG3-F1
#
_entry.id   AF-A0A150GQG3-F1
#
_cell.length_a   1.000
_cell.length_b   1.000
_cell.length_c   1.000
_cell.angle_alpha   90.00
_cell.angle_beta   90.00
_cell.angle_gamma   90.00
#
_symmetry.space_group_name_H-M   'P 1'
#
loop_
_entity.id
_entity.type
_entity.pdbx_description
1 polymer ?
#
loop_
_entity_poly.entity_id
_entity_poly.type
_entity_poly.pdbx_seq_one_letter_code
_entity_poly.pdbx_strand_id
1 'polypeptide(L)'
;MEPPTRPSSGSPRNVGRGFVSWELGTDLVLEVAGLITGELSPFYDESDLARDAAACACVGNATFTEVAEAIFKFLSPRFGEDPGVDENSSTSELKSVLKSWGRKTSGKKSELWQRIRDECATSGERLEDEEAQQARCPIAAGPKRRIQEQQKARVSKTKAKELYGVSKYRLQSLATQYSYSSSFGSGVTYAAKDVKALARQSYKSYDQLRKMQQGSKEWMDNYKATRSTRQARVVAVLLGRGVAEAEAQRATDHVWHLAYFTDNRDSATEEWLRSGAQAAADEAHTWIFHCMRTNFRLHNVRLHANYKYAKSAKYKQDWVADKALQDVQTHPALPRHMRDEAERAWHAAQRAKQDAVLRGEAPAAQVQLLVQR
;
A
#
# COMPACT_ATOMS: atom_id res chain seq x y z
N MET A 1 32.33 91.33 -6.54
CA MET A 1 32.22 90.89 -5.14
C MET A 1 31.11 89.86 -5.09
N GLU A 2 31.49 88.59 -4.94
CA GLU A 2 30.57 87.45 -4.92
C GLU A 2 29.75 87.41 -3.61
N PRO A 3 28.47 86.99 -3.65
CA PRO A 3 27.72 86.68 -2.45
C PRO A 3 28.06 85.27 -1.92
N PRO A 4 28.01 85.06 -0.58
CA PRO A 4 28.48 83.84 0.06
C PRO A 4 27.47 82.69 -0.05
N THR A 5 28.01 81.47 -0.20
CA THR A 5 27.33 80.18 -0.19
C THR A 5 27.11 79.65 1.24
N ARG A 6 25.94 79.01 1.49
CA ARG A 6 25.71 77.79 2.32
C ARG A 6 24.20 77.60 2.62
N PRO A 7 23.74 76.40 3.04
CA PRO A 7 24.19 75.04 2.73
C PRO A 7 23.03 74.13 2.26
N SER A 8 23.40 73.04 1.57
CA SER A 8 22.53 71.95 1.12
C SER A 8 21.85 71.21 2.28
N SER A 9 20.52 71.17 2.30
CA SER A 9 19.74 70.28 3.15
C SER A 9 19.87 68.84 2.66
N GLY A 10 20.67 68.05 3.38
CA GLY A 10 20.85 66.63 3.13
C GLY A 10 19.54 65.87 3.29
N SER A 11 19.18 65.12 2.24
CA SER A 11 18.14 64.11 2.31
C SER A 11 18.61 62.98 3.25
N PRO A 12 17.78 62.51 4.20
CA PRO A 12 18.20 61.45 5.12
C PRO A 12 18.45 60.17 4.32
N ARG A 13 19.68 59.68 4.42
CA ARG A 13 20.09 58.37 3.90
C ARG A 13 19.17 57.31 4.50
N ASN A 14 18.40 56.66 3.62
CA ASN A 14 17.64 55.46 3.95
C ASN A 14 18.60 54.43 4.53
N VAL A 15 18.44 54.16 5.84
CA VAL A 15 19.19 53.16 6.58
C VAL A 15 18.85 51.80 5.98
N GLY A 16 19.90 51.06 5.58
CA GLY A 16 19.79 49.82 4.85
C GLY A 16 18.85 48.81 5.51
N ARG A 17 17.76 48.48 4.81
CA ARG A 17 17.19 47.14 4.91
C ARG A 17 18.27 46.20 4.37
N GLY A 18 18.90 45.42 5.25
CA GLY A 18 19.76 44.33 4.84
C GLY A 18 18.96 43.39 3.95
N PHE A 19 19.15 43.51 2.63
CA PHE A 19 18.85 42.41 1.72
C PHE A 19 19.85 41.32 2.08
N VAL A 20 19.38 40.25 2.72
CA VAL A 20 20.13 39.00 2.73
C VAL A 20 20.26 38.61 1.26
N SER A 21 21.47 38.74 0.71
CA SER A 21 21.76 38.15 -0.60
C SER A 21 21.58 36.66 -0.45
N TRP A 22 20.57 36.13 -1.13
CA TRP A 22 20.32 34.69 -1.22
C TRP A 22 21.12 34.08 -2.38
N GLU A 23 22.19 34.73 -2.86
CA GLU A 23 23.09 34.13 -3.84
C GLU A 23 23.79 32.90 -3.25
N LEU A 24 23.07 31.77 -3.27
CA LEU A 24 23.65 30.46 -3.05
C LEU A 24 24.64 30.26 -4.20
N GLY A 25 25.90 29.96 -3.88
CA GLY A 25 26.86 29.60 -4.91
C GLY A 25 26.36 28.44 -5.75
N THR A 26 26.81 28.34 -7.00
CA THR A 26 26.37 27.34 -7.98
C THR A 26 26.42 25.90 -7.45
N ASP A 27 27.39 25.58 -6.60
CA ASP A 27 27.51 24.28 -5.94
C ASP A 27 26.30 23.92 -5.09
N LEU A 28 25.78 24.90 -4.32
CA LEU A 28 24.64 24.70 -3.44
C LEU A 28 23.32 24.65 -4.22
N VAL A 29 23.21 25.40 -5.32
CA VAL A 29 22.10 25.27 -6.28
C VAL A 29 22.04 23.86 -6.86
N LEU A 30 23.18 23.33 -7.31
CA LEU A 30 23.28 21.97 -7.83
C LEU A 30 23.01 20.91 -6.76
N GLU A 31 23.43 21.15 -5.51
CA GLU A 31 23.12 20.26 -4.39
C GLU A 31 21.62 20.22 -4.09
N VAL A 32 20.96 21.38 -4.02
CA VAL A 32 19.50 21.47 -3.82
C VAL A 32 18.74 20.81 -4.97
N ALA A 33 19.11 21.10 -6.21
CA ALA A 33 18.51 20.44 -7.37
C ALA A 33 18.79 18.92 -7.38
N GLY A 34 19.97 18.50 -6.95
CA GLY A 34 20.36 17.11 -6.77
C GLY A 34 19.50 16.39 -5.73
N LEU A 35 19.20 17.03 -4.61
CA LEU A 35 18.30 16.49 -3.59
C LEU A 35 16.88 16.31 -4.15
N ILE A 36 16.35 17.32 -4.86
CA ILE A 36 15.00 17.26 -5.45
C ILE A 36 14.91 16.17 -6.53
N THR A 37 15.91 16.08 -7.40
CA THR A 37 15.94 15.10 -8.50
C THR A 37 16.27 13.69 -8.03
N GLY A 38 17.00 13.54 -6.92
CA GLY A 38 17.30 12.27 -6.27
C GLY A 38 16.06 11.56 -5.69
N GLU A 39 14.95 12.28 -5.49
CA GLU A 39 13.68 11.72 -5.04
C GLU A 39 12.86 11.05 -6.17
N LEU A 40 13.37 11.06 -7.42
CA LEU A 40 12.68 10.47 -8.56
C LEU A 40 12.30 9.01 -8.27
N SER A 41 11.00 8.78 -8.16
CA SER A 41 10.42 7.52 -7.72
C SER A 41 9.00 7.37 -8.27
N PRO A 42 8.36 6.20 -8.13
CA PRO A 42 6.93 6.09 -8.45
C PRO A 42 6.07 7.09 -7.67
N PHE A 43 6.53 7.55 -6.49
CA PHE A 43 5.81 8.54 -5.70
C PHE A 43 6.02 9.95 -6.20
N TYR A 44 7.12 10.24 -6.89
CA TYR A 44 7.54 11.58 -7.29
C TYR A 44 8.22 11.47 -8.66
N ASP A 45 7.46 11.72 -9.74
CA ASP A 45 7.91 11.46 -11.11
C ASP A 45 8.28 12.73 -11.90
N GLU A 46 8.54 12.58 -13.21
CA GLU A 46 8.87 13.70 -14.10
C GLU A 46 7.80 14.80 -14.06
N SER A 47 6.52 14.45 -13.87
CA SER A 47 5.44 15.43 -13.77
C SER A 47 5.47 16.24 -12.48
N ASP A 48 5.85 15.61 -11.37
CA ASP A 48 6.02 16.27 -10.08
C ASP A 48 7.25 17.21 -10.13
N LEU A 49 8.37 16.72 -10.68
CA LEU A 49 9.59 17.53 -10.88
C LEU A 49 9.35 18.75 -11.77
N ALA A 50 8.62 18.59 -12.88
CA ALA A 50 8.33 19.69 -13.78
C ALA A 50 7.44 20.76 -13.13
N ARG A 51 6.49 20.34 -12.29
CA ARG A 51 5.66 21.27 -11.52
C ARG A 51 6.49 22.04 -10.49
N ASP A 52 7.38 21.36 -9.79
CA ASP A 52 8.18 21.97 -8.73
C ASP A 52 9.25 22.91 -9.34
N ALA A 53 9.85 22.54 -10.48
CA ALA A 53 10.69 23.44 -11.27
C ALA A 53 9.94 24.69 -11.75
N ALA A 54 8.71 24.53 -12.26
CA ALA A 54 7.87 25.67 -12.66
C ALA A 54 7.54 26.57 -11.46
N ALA A 55 7.24 25.98 -10.30
CA ALA A 55 6.99 26.73 -9.08
C ALA A 55 8.23 27.53 -8.65
N CYS A 56 9.43 26.92 -8.68
CA CYS A 56 10.70 27.59 -8.40
C CYS A 56 10.94 28.78 -9.37
N ALA A 57 10.73 28.59 -10.67
CA ALA A 57 10.87 29.65 -11.66
C ALA A 57 9.89 30.82 -11.42
N CYS A 58 8.69 30.55 -10.89
CA CYS A 58 7.69 31.57 -10.60
C CYS A 58 7.92 32.35 -9.29
N VAL A 59 8.89 31.98 -8.45
CA VAL A 59 9.17 32.69 -7.18
C VAL A 59 9.67 34.12 -7.42
N GLY A 60 10.26 34.40 -8.59
CA GLY A 60 10.84 35.71 -8.91
C GLY A 60 12.15 35.99 -8.18
N ASN A 61 12.86 34.95 -7.74
CA ASN A 61 14.16 35.01 -7.08
C ASN A 61 15.20 34.27 -7.94
N ALA A 62 16.35 34.91 -8.21
CA ALA A 62 17.38 34.39 -9.10
C ALA A 62 17.85 32.97 -8.74
N THR A 63 18.04 32.69 -7.46
CA THR A 63 18.47 31.38 -6.96
C THR A 63 17.45 30.29 -7.24
N PHE A 64 16.17 30.56 -7.04
CA PHE A 64 15.12 29.59 -7.37
C PHE A 64 14.96 29.42 -8.89
N THR A 65 15.24 30.46 -9.68
CA THR A 65 15.35 30.33 -11.13
C THR A 65 16.50 29.40 -11.52
N GLU A 66 17.68 29.54 -10.92
CA GLU A 66 18.82 28.66 -11.18
C GLU A 66 18.55 27.20 -10.76
N VAL A 67 17.88 26.99 -9.61
CA VAL A 67 17.42 25.66 -9.19
C VAL A 67 16.42 25.08 -10.20
N ALA A 68 15.47 25.89 -10.68
CA ALA A 68 14.51 25.48 -11.69
C ALA A 68 15.22 25.07 -12.99
N GLU A 69 16.18 25.85 -13.45
CA GLU A 69 17.01 25.54 -14.63
C GLU A 69 17.78 24.23 -14.46
N ALA A 70 18.37 23.99 -13.29
CA ALA A 70 19.05 22.73 -13.00
C ALA A 70 18.10 21.53 -13.06
N ILE A 71 16.88 21.66 -12.52
CA ILE A 71 15.86 20.61 -12.61
C ILE A 71 15.37 20.41 -14.05
N PHE A 72 15.19 21.48 -14.84
CA PHE A 72 14.81 21.37 -16.25
C PHE A 72 15.90 20.68 -17.09
N LYS A 73 17.18 20.99 -16.83
CA LYS A 73 18.33 20.29 -17.43
C LYS A 73 18.32 18.80 -17.06
N PHE A 74 18.00 18.45 -15.81
CA PHE A 74 17.85 17.06 -15.40
C PHE A 74 16.70 16.35 -16.16
N LEU A 75 15.55 17.02 -16.37
CA LEU A 75 14.42 16.47 -17.11
C LEU A 75 14.70 16.31 -18.61
N SER A 76 15.53 17.18 -19.18
CA SER A 76 15.87 17.21 -20.61
C SER A 76 17.37 17.26 -20.83
N PRO A 77 18.12 16.20 -20.46
CA PRO A 77 19.59 16.23 -20.49
C PRO A 77 20.16 16.35 -21.90
N ARG A 78 19.36 16.03 -22.93
CA ARG A 78 19.74 16.05 -24.35
C ARG A 78 19.24 17.28 -25.09
N PHE A 79 18.59 18.22 -24.40
CA PHE A 79 18.01 19.39 -25.03
C PHE A 79 19.09 20.26 -25.68
N GLY A 80 18.99 20.47 -26.99
CA GLY A 80 19.99 21.20 -27.78
C GLY A 80 21.21 20.38 -28.20
N GLU A 81 21.29 19.08 -27.85
CA GLU A 81 22.38 18.21 -28.29
C GLU A 81 22.15 17.69 -29.72
N ASP A 82 23.24 17.58 -30.48
CA ASP A 82 23.25 16.85 -31.76
C ASP A 82 23.32 15.33 -31.48
N PRO A 83 22.31 14.54 -31.90
CA PRO A 83 22.29 13.11 -31.66
C PRO A 83 23.31 12.32 -32.52
N GLY A 84 24.00 12.97 -33.48
CA GLY A 84 24.98 12.32 -34.35
C GLY A 84 24.36 11.31 -35.33
N VAL A 85 23.04 11.36 -35.49
CA VAL A 85 22.24 10.55 -36.43
C VAL A 85 21.15 11.43 -37.03
N ASP A 86 20.68 11.06 -38.21
CA ASP A 86 19.66 11.77 -38.97
C ASP A 86 18.49 10.87 -39.37
N GLU A 87 17.53 11.44 -40.11
CA GLU A 87 16.36 10.71 -40.61
C GLU A 87 16.73 9.58 -41.59
N ASN A 88 17.87 9.73 -42.27
CA ASN A 88 18.35 8.78 -43.28
C ASN A 88 19.16 7.63 -42.67
N SER A 89 19.65 7.79 -41.44
CA SER A 89 20.42 6.82 -40.68
C SER A 89 19.69 5.47 -40.59
N SER A 90 20.46 4.39 -40.47
CA SER A 90 19.93 3.04 -40.42
C SER A 90 19.10 2.81 -39.16
N THR A 91 18.12 1.90 -39.22
CA THR A 91 17.32 1.50 -38.05
C THR A 91 18.20 1.02 -36.89
N SER A 92 19.34 0.39 -37.17
CA SER A 92 20.33 -0.04 -36.17
C SER A 92 20.98 1.13 -35.43
N GLU A 93 21.37 2.18 -36.14
CA GLU A 93 21.98 3.38 -35.55
C GLU A 93 20.98 4.11 -34.65
N LEU A 94 19.75 4.33 -35.14
CA LEU A 94 18.69 4.95 -34.35
C LEU A 94 18.36 4.14 -33.09
N LYS A 95 18.32 2.81 -33.19
CA LYS A 95 18.13 1.93 -32.02
C LYS A 95 19.31 1.99 -31.06
N SER A 96 20.53 2.13 -31.55
CA SER A 96 21.74 2.24 -30.73
C SER A 96 21.71 3.52 -29.88
N VAL A 97 21.38 4.66 -30.50
CA VAL A 97 21.22 5.95 -29.82
C VAL A 97 20.11 5.88 -28.77
N LEU A 98 18.91 5.39 -29.13
CA LEU A 98 17.83 5.25 -28.16
C LEU A 98 18.19 4.30 -27.02
N LYS A 99 18.94 3.23 -27.30
CA LYS A 99 19.40 2.28 -26.28
C LYS A 99 20.40 2.93 -25.31
N SER A 100 21.35 3.72 -25.81
CA SER A 100 22.32 4.42 -24.95
C SER A 100 21.64 5.45 -24.05
N TRP A 101 20.49 5.98 -24.47
CA TRP A 101 19.65 6.88 -23.68
C TRP A 101 18.64 6.16 -22.77
N GLY A 102 18.62 4.83 -22.74
CA GLY A 102 17.65 4.05 -21.98
C GLY A 102 16.20 4.19 -22.48
N ARG A 103 16.01 4.58 -23.74
CA ARG A 103 14.70 4.77 -24.38
C ARG A 103 14.25 3.52 -25.13
N LYS A 104 12.93 3.43 -25.38
CA LYS A 104 12.33 2.30 -26.10
C LYS A 104 12.80 2.26 -27.56
N THR A 105 13.30 1.11 -27.99
CA THR A 105 13.88 0.86 -29.33
C THR A 105 12.93 0.15 -30.30
N SER A 106 11.67 -0.10 -29.92
CA SER A 106 10.67 -0.75 -30.77
C SER A 106 9.89 0.25 -31.62
N GLY A 107 9.46 -0.16 -32.81
CA GLY A 107 8.65 0.67 -33.72
C GLY A 107 9.23 0.79 -35.13
N LYS A 108 8.57 1.61 -35.96
CA LYS A 108 9.02 1.92 -37.33
C LYS A 108 10.21 2.89 -37.30
N LYS A 109 11.02 2.92 -38.36
CA LYS A 109 12.19 3.82 -38.47
C LYS A 109 11.83 5.28 -38.21
N SER A 110 10.72 5.77 -38.78
CA SER A 110 10.23 7.13 -38.57
C SER A 110 9.85 7.42 -37.11
N GLU A 111 9.29 6.44 -36.39
CA GLU A 111 8.97 6.58 -34.97
C GLU A 111 10.22 6.63 -34.09
N LEU A 112 11.26 5.88 -34.45
CA LEU A 112 12.54 5.92 -33.74
C LEU A 112 13.22 7.28 -33.92
N TRP A 113 13.25 7.78 -35.15
CA TRP A 113 13.78 9.10 -35.46
C TRP A 113 13.01 10.22 -34.75
N GLN A 114 11.67 10.17 -34.78
CA GLN A 114 10.85 11.16 -34.09
C GLN A 114 11.12 11.17 -32.58
N ARG A 115 11.32 10.00 -31.93
CA ARG A 115 11.70 9.95 -30.51
C ARG A 115 13.06 10.60 -30.24
N ILE A 116 14.02 10.42 -31.13
CA ILE A 116 15.34 11.06 -31.00
C ILE A 116 15.19 12.58 -31.08
N ARG A 117 14.51 13.05 -32.13
CA ARG A 117 14.20 14.47 -32.33
C ARG A 117 13.45 15.07 -31.13
N ASP A 118 12.49 14.35 -30.58
CA ASP A 118 11.69 14.79 -29.44
C ASP A 118 12.53 14.98 -28.16
N GLU A 119 13.62 14.25 -27.97
CA GLU A 119 14.52 14.42 -26.80
C GLU A 119 15.49 15.60 -26.98
N CYS A 120 15.83 15.95 -28.22
CA CYS A 120 16.80 17.01 -28.53
C CYS A 120 16.16 18.39 -28.75
N ALA A 121 14.90 18.46 -29.19
CA ALA A 121 14.26 19.70 -29.62
C ALA A 121 12.97 20.04 -28.86
N THR A 122 12.56 21.31 -28.92
CA THR A 122 11.19 21.70 -28.54
C THR A 122 10.20 21.25 -29.60
N SER A 123 8.94 21.04 -29.21
CA SER A 123 7.86 20.71 -30.17
C SER A 123 7.81 21.81 -31.24
N GLY A 124 7.86 21.38 -32.51
CA GLY A 124 8.17 22.19 -33.70
C GLY A 124 7.17 23.28 -34.11
N GLU A 125 6.55 23.99 -33.17
CA GLU A 125 5.92 25.26 -33.49
C GLU A 125 7.03 26.30 -33.68
N ARG A 126 7.33 26.72 -34.90
CA ARG A 126 8.06 27.98 -35.11
C ARG A 126 7.03 29.08 -34.85
N LEU A 127 7.08 29.70 -33.66
CA LEU A 127 6.43 30.99 -33.47
C LEU A 127 7.44 32.04 -33.96
N GLU A 128 6.97 32.92 -34.83
CA GLU A 128 7.78 33.95 -35.50
C GLU A 128 8.20 35.07 -34.52
N ASP A 129 7.64 35.10 -33.30
CA ASP A 129 7.89 36.12 -32.28
C ASP A 129 9.00 35.71 -31.27
N GLU A 130 10.03 36.56 -31.13
CA GLU A 130 11.14 36.38 -30.17
C GLU A 130 10.66 36.42 -28.70
N GLU A 131 9.62 37.18 -28.37
CA GLU A 131 9.02 37.21 -27.03
C GLU A 131 8.33 35.88 -26.69
N ALA A 132 7.74 35.19 -27.68
CA ALA A 132 7.14 33.88 -27.49
C ALA A 132 8.21 32.77 -27.31
N GLN A 133 9.44 32.99 -27.79
CA GLN A 133 10.57 32.08 -27.54
C GLN A 133 11.08 32.18 -26.10
N GLN A 134 11.12 33.38 -25.50
CA GLN A 134 11.50 33.56 -24.09
C GLN A 134 10.46 32.98 -23.11
N ALA A 135 9.18 32.90 -23.50
CA ALA A 135 8.14 32.27 -22.70
C ALA A 135 8.14 30.71 -22.76
N ARG A 136 9.08 30.08 -23.48
CA ARG A 136 9.10 28.62 -23.61
C ARG A 136 9.63 27.94 -22.36
N CYS A 137 8.84 26.99 -21.87
CA CYS A 137 9.28 25.99 -20.92
C CYS A 137 10.52 25.24 -21.50
N PRO A 138 11.69 25.29 -20.81
CA PRO A 138 12.98 24.77 -21.30
C PRO A 138 13.07 23.23 -21.16
N ILE A 139 12.01 22.55 -21.57
CA ILE A 139 11.90 21.09 -21.58
C ILE A 139 11.70 20.65 -23.04
N ALA A 140 12.42 19.59 -23.43
CA ALA A 140 12.30 18.95 -24.73
C ALA A 140 10.88 18.39 -24.97
N ALA A 141 10.50 18.15 -26.23
CA ALA A 141 9.17 17.66 -26.58
C ALA A 141 8.85 16.28 -25.97
N GLY A 142 9.85 15.40 -25.90
CA GLY A 142 9.75 14.04 -25.40
C GLY A 142 9.37 13.99 -23.92
N PRO A 143 10.14 14.61 -23.01
CA PRO A 143 9.77 14.75 -21.61
C PRO A 143 8.41 15.45 -21.42
N LYS A 144 8.10 16.52 -22.17
CA LYS A 144 6.77 17.17 -22.11
C LYS A 144 5.63 16.18 -22.40
N ARG A 145 5.76 15.36 -23.44
CA ARG A 145 4.78 14.33 -23.78
C ARG A 145 4.65 13.30 -22.67
N ARG A 146 5.76 12.83 -22.09
CA ARG A 146 5.73 11.86 -20.98
C ARG A 146 5.05 12.42 -19.74
N ILE A 147 5.32 13.68 -19.40
CA ILE A 147 4.66 14.37 -18.29
C ILE A 147 3.14 14.40 -18.52
N GLN A 148 2.69 14.75 -19.72
CA GLN A 148 1.26 14.75 -20.06
C GLN A 148 0.64 13.36 -19.98
N GLU A 149 1.36 12.32 -20.45
CA GLU A 149 0.94 10.93 -20.34
C GLU A 149 0.84 10.48 -18.87
N GLN A 150 1.78 10.87 -18.02
CA GLN A 150 1.80 10.59 -16.57
C GLN A 150 0.65 11.28 -15.84
N GLN A 151 0.35 12.54 -16.17
CA GLN A 151 -0.77 13.28 -15.57
C GLN A 151 -2.14 12.63 -15.87
N LYS A 152 -2.28 12.02 -17.06
CA LYS A 152 -3.49 11.31 -17.49
C LYS A 152 -3.46 9.82 -17.14
N ALA A 153 -2.35 9.31 -16.61
CA ALA A 153 -2.17 7.89 -16.36
C ALA A 153 -3.18 7.37 -15.35
N ARG A 154 -3.66 6.15 -15.61
CA ARG A 154 -4.57 5.42 -14.73
C ARG A 154 -3.92 4.13 -14.27
N VAL A 155 -4.16 3.76 -13.02
CA VAL A 155 -3.59 2.55 -12.39
C VAL A 155 -4.71 1.61 -11.98
N SER A 156 -4.50 0.31 -12.23
CA SER A 156 -5.40 -0.73 -11.74
C SER A 156 -5.23 -0.91 -10.23
N LYS A 157 -6.21 -1.56 -9.59
CA LYS A 157 -6.14 -1.92 -8.17
C LYS A 157 -4.87 -2.73 -7.83
N THR A 158 -4.49 -3.69 -8.67
CA THR A 158 -3.30 -4.53 -8.47
C THR A 158 -2.04 -3.68 -8.52
N LYS A 159 -1.92 -2.83 -9.55
CA LYS A 159 -0.78 -1.93 -9.71
C LYS A 159 -0.69 -0.90 -8.58
N ALA A 160 -1.84 -0.40 -8.09
CA ALA A 160 -1.92 0.50 -6.95
C ALA A 160 -1.39 -0.15 -5.66
N LYS A 161 -1.73 -1.42 -5.41
CA LYS A 161 -1.21 -2.17 -4.25
C LYS A 161 0.28 -2.44 -4.37
N GLU A 162 0.74 -2.89 -5.53
CA GLU A 162 2.13 -3.30 -5.75
C GLU A 162 3.10 -2.12 -5.73
N LEU A 163 2.83 -1.10 -6.55
CA LEU A 163 3.74 0.04 -6.71
C LEU A 163 3.57 1.10 -5.62
N TYR A 164 2.35 1.26 -5.08
CA TYR A 164 2.05 2.34 -4.15
C TYR A 164 1.71 1.90 -2.74
N GLY A 165 1.66 0.58 -2.47
CA GLY A 165 1.25 0.04 -1.18
C GLY A 165 -0.22 0.31 -0.82
N VAL A 166 -1.00 0.95 -1.70
CA VAL A 166 -2.34 1.42 -1.36
C VAL A 166 -3.33 0.25 -1.37
N SER A 167 -3.97 0.04 -0.23
CA SER A 167 -4.91 -1.07 -0.03
C SER A 167 -6.25 -0.85 -0.74
N LYS A 168 -6.99 -1.95 -0.98
CA LYS A 168 -8.33 -1.92 -1.61
C LYS A 168 -9.25 -0.88 -0.94
N TYR A 169 -9.29 -0.88 0.38
CA TYR A 169 -10.23 -0.06 1.15
C TYR A 169 -9.95 1.44 0.99
N ARG A 170 -8.68 1.82 0.88
CA ARG A 170 -8.26 3.21 0.63
C ARG A 170 -8.54 3.66 -0.81
N LEU A 171 -8.50 2.74 -1.77
CA LEU A 171 -8.83 3.07 -3.17
C LEU A 171 -10.34 3.28 -3.36
N GLN A 172 -11.18 2.60 -2.60
CA GLN A 172 -12.65 2.72 -2.71
C GLN A 172 -13.17 4.12 -2.35
N SER A 173 -12.41 4.92 -1.58
CA SER A 173 -12.78 6.29 -1.25
C SER A 173 -12.38 7.31 -2.32
N LEU A 174 -11.68 6.90 -3.39
CA LEU A 174 -11.27 7.82 -4.45
C LEU A 174 -12.41 8.08 -5.43
N ALA A 175 -12.76 9.36 -5.61
CA ALA A 175 -13.77 9.80 -6.57
C ALA A 175 -13.36 9.53 -8.03
N THR A 176 -12.06 9.40 -8.32
CA THR A 176 -11.55 9.19 -9.68
C THR A 176 -11.61 7.73 -10.13
N GLN A 177 -12.51 6.94 -9.58
CA GLN A 177 -12.76 5.57 -10.01
C GLN A 177 -13.33 5.56 -11.45
N TYR A 178 -12.74 4.74 -12.33
CA TYR A 178 -13.29 4.46 -13.65
C TYR A 178 -13.43 2.95 -13.82
N SER A 179 -14.67 2.52 -13.98
CA SER A 179 -15.03 1.13 -14.27
C SER A 179 -15.03 0.94 -15.78
N TYR A 180 -14.35 -0.10 -16.25
CA TYR A 180 -14.36 -0.49 -17.65
C TYR A 180 -14.80 -1.95 -17.79
N SER A 181 -15.47 -2.27 -18.89
CA SER A 181 -15.76 -3.64 -19.27
C SER A 181 -14.73 -4.09 -20.31
N SER A 182 -14.12 -5.26 -20.09
CA SER A 182 -13.25 -5.92 -21.06
C SER A 182 -13.76 -7.32 -21.32
N SER A 183 -13.32 -7.93 -22.42
CA SER A 183 -13.67 -9.32 -22.77
C SER A 183 -13.30 -10.34 -21.68
N PHE A 184 -12.39 -9.99 -20.77
CA PHE A 184 -11.93 -10.82 -19.65
C PHE A 184 -12.58 -10.44 -18.30
N GLY A 185 -13.59 -9.57 -18.32
CA GLY A 185 -14.32 -9.11 -17.14
C GLY A 185 -14.27 -7.59 -16.95
N SER A 186 -15.01 -7.11 -15.95
CA SER A 186 -14.99 -5.71 -15.56
C SER A 186 -13.79 -5.40 -14.66
N GLY A 187 -13.16 -4.26 -14.91
CA GLY A 187 -12.02 -3.77 -14.15
C GLY A 187 -12.26 -2.35 -13.66
N VAL A 188 -11.47 -1.95 -12.66
CA VAL A 188 -11.53 -0.61 -12.09
C VAL A 188 -10.13 -0.01 -12.10
N THR A 189 -10.03 1.22 -12.61
CA THR A 189 -8.80 2.01 -12.61
C THR A 189 -9.01 3.33 -11.88
N TYR A 190 -7.92 3.87 -11.33
CA TYR A 190 -7.89 5.12 -10.57
C TYR A 190 -6.88 6.08 -11.21
N ALA A 191 -7.08 7.37 -11.07
CA ALA A 191 -6.08 8.33 -11.56
C ALA A 191 -4.78 8.18 -10.75
N ALA A 192 -3.64 8.08 -11.44
CA ALA A 192 -2.35 7.85 -10.79
C ALA A 192 -2.01 8.95 -9.77
N LYS A 193 -2.34 10.21 -10.08
CA LYS A 193 -2.12 11.36 -9.21
C LYS A 193 -2.77 11.22 -7.82
N ASP A 194 -3.98 10.67 -7.74
CA ASP A 194 -4.69 10.54 -6.46
C ASP A 194 -4.19 9.35 -5.66
N VAL A 195 -3.83 8.27 -6.35
CA VAL A 195 -3.20 7.10 -5.72
C VAL A 195 -1.85 7.48 -5.13
N LYS A 196 -1.05 8.29 -5.84
CA LYS A 196 0.20 8.85 -5.30
C LYS A 196 -0.05 9.70 -4.06
N ALA A 197 -1.05 10.58 -4.09
CA ALA A 197 -1.37 11.44 -2.94
C ALA A 197 -1.70 10.59 -1.69
N LEU A 198 -2.51 9.53 -1.84
CA LEU A 198 -2.78 8.58 -0.75
C LEU A 198 -1.52 7.86 -0.27
N ALA A 199 -0.65 7.48 -1.20
CA ALA A 199 0.58 6.78 -0.88
C ALA A 199 1.56 7.67 -0.11
N ARG A 200 1.73 8.94 -0.53
CA ARG A 200 2.53 9.94 0.20
C ARG A 200 1.95 10.23 1.58
N GLN A 201 0.63 10.29 1.73
CA GLN A 201 0.00 10.44 3.05
C GLN A 201 0.30 9.25 3.98
N SER A 202 0.36 8.03 3.43
CA SER A 202 0.54 6.80 4.22
C SER A 202 1.99 6.53 4.58
N TYR A 203 2.92 6.74 3.64
CA TYR A 203 4.32 6.32 3.77
C TYR A 203 5.32 7.46 3.77
N LYS A 204 4.90 8.71 3.53
CA LYS A 204 5.76 9.91 3.36
C LYS A 204 6.72 9.85 2.18
N SER A 205 7.56 8.82 2.08
CA SER A 205 8.50 8.57 0.99
C SER A 205 8.40 7.16 0.42
N TYR A 206 8.91 7.00 -0.81
CA TYR A 206 8.95 5.69 -1.47
C TYR A 206 9.89 4.70 -0.76
N ASP A 207 10.97 5.19 -0.16
CA ASP A 207 11.91 4.33 0.58
C ASP A 207 11.30 3.76 1.86
N GLN A 208 10.44 4.52 2.55
CA GLN A 208 9.68 3.98 3.69
C GLN A 208 8.74 2.86 3.23
N LEU A 209 8.04 3.03 2.09
CA LEU A 209 7.24 1.97 1.50
C LEU A 209 8.09 0.73 1.21
N ARG A 210 9.27 0.89 0.58
CA ARG A 210 10.16 -0.23 0.26
C ARG A 210 10.64 -0.96 1.50
N LYS A 211 11.05 -0.24 2.55
CA LYS A 211 11.44 -0.83 3.84
C LYS A 211 10.29 -1.63 4.46
N MET A 212 9.07 -1.09 4.44
CA MET A 212 7.88 -1.81 4.94
C MET A 212 7.55 -3.06 4.11
N GLN A 213 7.61 -2.97 2.78
CA GLN A 213 7.35 -4.11 1.91
C GLN A 213 8.40 -5.20 2.09
N GLN A 214 9.67 -4.83 2.21
CA GLN A 214 10.77 -5.75 2.48
C GLN A 214 10.61 -6.40 3.86
N GLY A 215 10.36 -5.63 4.92
CA GLY A 215 10.11 -6.17 6.25
C GLY A 215 8.88 -7.09 6.30
N SER A 216 7.81 -6.77 5.58
CA SER A 216 6.65 -7.64 5.45
C SER A 216 6.97 -8.94 4.72
N LYS A 217 7.85 -8.90 3.70
CA LYS A 217 8.30 -10.09 2.98
C LYS A 217 9.15 -10.97 3.88
N GLU A 218 10.14 -10.39 4.55
CA GLU A 218 11.01 -11.09 5.50
C GLU A 218 10.20 -11.72 6.63
N TRP A 219 9.23 -11.00 7.17
CA TRP A 219 8.31 -11.53 8.17
C TRP A 219 7.50 -12.71 7.65
N MET A 220 6.93 -12.61 6.44
CA MET A 220 6.18 -13.70 5.82
C MET A 220 7.05 -14.94 5.53
N ASP A 221 8.28 -14.72 5.10
CA ASP A 221 9.24 -15.79 4.82
C ASP A 221 9.67 -16.47 6.12
N ASN A 222 9.96 -15.71 7.18
CA ASN A 222 10.25 -16.25 8.51
C ASN A 222 9.05 -16.99 9.11
N TYR A 223 7.84 -16.45 8.98
CA TYR A 223 6.61 -17.10 9.42
C TYR A 223 6.38 -18.44 8.72
N LYS A 224 6.56 -18.49 7.39
CA LYS A 224 6.45 -19.74 6.61
C LYS A 224 7.52 -20.75 7.01
N ALA A 225 8.76 -20.30 7.19
CA ALA A 225 9.86 -21.17 7.61
C ALA A 225 9.58 -21.76 9.00
N THR A 226 9.24 -20.91 9.97
CA THR A 226 8.90 -21.33 11.34
C THR A 226 7.74 -22.30 11.35
N ARG A 227 6.67 -22.00 10.62
CA ARG A 227 5.52 -22.90 10.48
C ARG A 227 5.94 -24.25 9.89
N SER A 228 6.71 -24.25 8.81
CA SER A 228 7.18 -25.48 8.16
C SER A 228 8.01 -26.35 9.12
N THR A 229 8.94 -25.74 9.87
CA THR A 229 9.72 -26.44 10.90
C THR A 229 8.84 -27.06 11.98
N ARG A 230 7.82 -26.31 12.45
CA ARG A 230 6.88 -26.82 13.45
C ARG A 230 5.99 -27.93 12.89
N GLN A 231 5.56 -27.83 11.63
CA GLN A 231 4.81 -28.89 10.94
C GLN A 231 5.65 -30.18 10.84
N ALA A 232 6.91 -30.08 10.45
CA ALA A 232 7.82 -31.22 10.39
C ALA A 232 7.95 -31.94 11.75
N ARG A 233 7.99 -31.19 12.87
CA ARG A 233 8.02 -31.77 14.22
C ARG A 233 6.74 -32.56 14.55
N VAL A 234 5.57 -32.03 14.20
CA VAL A 234 4.28 -32.72 14.41
C VAL A 234 4.19 -33.98 13.54
N VAL A 235 4.59 -33.88 12.27
CA VAL A 235 4.66 -35.04 11.37
C VAL A 235 5.59 -36.11 11.94
N ALA A 236 6.77 -35.75 12.45
CA ALA A 236 7.69 -36.70 13.07
C ALA A 236 7.07 -37.42 14.28
N VAL A 237 6.31 -36.72 15.12
CA VAL A 237 5.57 -37.33 16.24
C VAL A 237 4.51 -38.32 15.74
N LEU A 238 3.75 -37.96 14.70
CA LEU A 238 2.73 -38.83 14.12
C LEU A 238 3.33 -40.08 13.44
N LEU A 239 4.43 -39.91 12.71
CA LEU A 239 5.20 -41.03 12.13
C LEU A 239 5.70 -41.98 13.22
N GLY A 240 6.22 -41.43 14.33
CA GLY A 240 6.64 -42.21 15.50
C GLY A 240 5.49 -42.97 16.18
N ARG A 241 4.24 -42.56 15.95
CA ARG A 241 3.01 -43.25 16.40
C ARG A 241 2.47 -44.25 15.37
N GLY A 242 3.16 -44.45 14.24
CA GLY A 242 2.78 -45.39 13.18
C GLY A 242 1.78 -44.84 12.17
N VAL A 243 1.54 -43.53 12.12
CA VAL A 243 0.71 -42.90 11.08
C VAL A 243 1.47 -42.86 9.75
N ALA A 244 0.81 -43.16 8.63
CA ALA A 244 1.42 -43.04 7.31
C ALA A 244 1.77 -41.58 6.97
N GLU A 245 2.90 -41.33 6.32
CA GLU A 245 3.44 -39.99 6.04
C GLU A 245 2.43 -39.06 5.34
N ALA A 246 1.75 -39.56 4.30
CA ALA A 246 0.75 -38.79 3.57
C ALA A 246 -0.48 -38.42 4.42
N GLU A 247 -0.82 -39.22 5.44
CA GLU A 247 -1.89 -38.93 6.39
C GLU A 247 -1.44 -37.96 7.47
N ALA A 248 -0.21 -38.14 7.98
CA ALA A 248 0.41 -37.24 8.93
C ALA A 248 0.53 -35.81 8.38
N GLN A 249 0.96 -35.66 7.13
CA GLN A 249 1.05 -34.36 6.47
C GLN A 249 -0.33 -33.70 6.31
N ARG A 250 -1.33 -34.44 5.78
CA ARG A 250 -2.70 -33.94 5.63
C ARG A 250 -3.34 -33.52 6.95
N ALA A 251 -3.13 -34.31 8.01
CA ALA A 251 -3.66 -34.01 9.34
C ALA A 251 -2.99 -32.77 9.94
N THR A 252 -1.68 -32.66 9.80
CA THR A 252 -0.91 -31.49 10.24
C THR A 252 -1.34 -30.22 9.52
N ASP A 253 -1.63 -30.32 8.21
CA ASP A 253 -2.17 -29.21 7.42
C ASP A 253 -3.61 -28.85 7.80
N HIS A 254 -4.38 -29.75 8.43
CA HIS A 254 -5.71 -29.43 8.97
C HIS A 254 -5.63 -28.61 10.26
N VAL A 255 -4.72 -28.98 11.17
CA VAL A 255 -4.56 -28.35 12.49
C VAL A 255 -3.66 -27.12 12.49
N TRP A 256 -3.35 -26.55 11.32
CA TRP A 256 -2.45 -25.40 11.17
C TRP A 256 -2.88 -24.13 11.94
N HIS A 257 -4.15 -24.06 12.33
CA HIS A 257 -4.74 -22.93 13.05
C HIS A 257 -4.49 -22.97 14.56
N LEU A 258 -3.89 -24.06 15.08
CA LEU A 258 -3.52 -24.15 16.49
C LEU A 258 -2.45 -23.11 16.84
N ALA A 259 -2.52 -22.59 18.07
CA ALA A 259 -1.59 -21.60 18.59
C ALA A 259 -0.12 -22.03 18.40
N TYR A 260 0.17 -23.33 18.51
CA TYR A 260 1.50 -23.88 18.26
C TYR A 260 2.08 -23.47 16.89
N PHE A 261 1.28 -23.35 15.83
CA PHE A 261 1.78 -22.95 14.49
C PHE A 261 1.73 -21.44 14.25
N THR A 262 0.83 -20.72 14.92
CA THR A 262 0.57 -19.30 14.67
C THR A 262 1.28 -18.37 15.65
N ASP A 263 1.76 -18.88 16.77
CA ASP A 263 2.40 -18.07 17.81
C ASP A 263 3.83 -17.68 17.41
N ASN A 264 4.08 -16.38 17.27
CA ASN A 264 5.37 -15.80 16.91
C ASN A 264 6.20 -15.47 18.16
N ARG A 265 6.42 -16.45 19.04
CA ARG A 265 7.34 -16.26 20.17
C ARG A 265 8.78 -16.24 19.67
N ASP A 266 9.46 -15.13 19.91
CA ASP A 266 10.89 -14.96 19.60
C ASP A 266 11.80 -15.88 20.45
N SER A 267 11.29 -16.38 21.57
CA SER A 267 12.02 -17.21 22.53
C SER A 267 11.31 -18.55 22.82
N ALA A 268 10.91 -19.27 21.77
CA ALA A 268 10.35 -20.62 21.94
C ALA A 268 11.42 -21.58 22.49
N THR A 269 11.23 -22.07 23.72
CA THR A 269 12.12 -23.08 24.32
C THR A 269 11.93 -24.44 23.65
N GLU A 270 12.96 -25.28 23.65
CA GLU A 270 12.84 -26.66 23.12
C GLU A 270 11.79 -27.50 23.85
N GLU A 271 11.57 -27.24 25.13
CA GLU A 271 10.50 -27.89 25.90
C GLU A 271 9.10 -27.47 25.41
N TRP A 272 8.89 -26.18 25.14
CA TRP A 272 7.65 -25.70 24.55
C TRP A 272 7.45 -26.26 23.13
N LEU A 273 8.52 -26.32 22.33
CA LEU A 273 8.46 -26.91 20.99
C LEU A 273 8.09 -28.40 21.04
N ARG A 274 8.65 -29.15 21.99
CA ARG A 274 8.37 -30.57 22.17
C ARG A 274 6.95 -30.84 22.68
N SER A 275 6.56 -30.20 23.77
CA SER A 275 5.22 -30.36 24.36
C SER A 275 4.12 -29.85 23.43
N GLY A 276 4.35 -28.71 22.77
CA GLY A 276 3.45 -28.17 21.75
C GLY A 276 3.31 -29.08 20.53
N ALA A 277 4.40 -29.68 20.05
CA ALA A 277 4.33 -30.66 18.98
C ALA A 277 3.54 -31.92 19.36
N GLN A 278 3.67 -32.40 20.61
CA GLN A 278 2.88 -33.52 21.11
C GLN A 278 1.39 -33.18 21.19
N ALA A 279 1.03 -32.03 21.77
CA ALA A 279 -0.36 -31.58 21.85
C ALA A 279 -0.99 -31.37 20.45
N ALA A 280 -0.26 -30.77 19.52
CA ALA A 280 -0.72 -30.61 18.14
C ALA A 280 -0.84 -31.96 17.41
N ALA A 281 0.05 -32.91 17.69
CA ALA A 281 -0.04 -34.28 17.17
C ALA A 281 -1.23 -35.04 17.76
N ASP A 282 -1.62 -34.81 19.02
CA ASP A 282 -2.81 -35.40 19.63
C ASP A 282 -4.09 -34.92 18.93
N GLU A 283 -4.17 -33.62 18.64
CA GLU A 283 -5.29 -33.04 17.88
C GLU A 283 -5.33 -33.57 16.44
N ALA A 284 -4.18 -33.63 15.78
CA ALA A 284 -4.07 -34.19 14.43
C ALA A 284 -4.44 -35.68 14.39
N HIS A 285 -4.02 -36.45 15.38
CA HIS A 285 -4.35 -37.88 15.48
C HIS A 285 -5.84 -38.10 15.76
N THR A 286 -6.46 -37.23 16.57
CA THR A 286 -7.91 -37.21 16.79
C THR A 286 -8.67 -36.94 15.49
N TRP A 287 -8.19 -36.00 14.67
CA TRP A 287 -8.74 -35.75 13.34
C TRP A 287 -8.60 -36.97 12.41
N ILE A 288 -7.43 -37.62 12.36
CA ILE A 288 -7.22 -38.85 11.58
C ILE A 288 -8.21 -39.94 12.01
N PHE A 289 -8.34 -40.16 13.32
CA PHE A 289 -9.30 -41.12 13.87
C PHE A 289 -10.73 -40.79 13.42
N HIS A 290 -11.12 -39.52 13.47
CA HIS A 290 -12.43 -39.08 13.00
C HIS A 290 -12.62 -39.29 11.49
N CYS A 291 -11.61 -39.01 10.67
CA CYS A 291 -11.70 -39.24 9.23
C CYS A 291 -11.77 -40.73 8.87
N MET A 292 -11.07 -41.60 9.59
CA MET A 292 -11.02 -43.04 9.31
C MET A 292 -12.20 -43.82 9.91
N ARG A 293 -12.68 -43.46 11.11
CA ARG A 293 -13.70 -44.22 11.84
C ARG A 293 -15.10 -43.62 11.82
N THR A 294 -15.24 -42.33 11.46
CA THR A 294 -16.56 -41.72 11.35
C THR A 294 -16.99 -41.74 9.88
N ASN A 295 -18.06 -42.46 9.58
CA ASN A 295 -18.70 -42.47 8.28
C ASN A 295 -18.93 -41.01 7.82
N PHE A 296 -18.21 -40.56 6.79
CA PHE A 296 -18.05 -39.15 6.39
C PHE A 296 -19.37 -38.39 6.22
N ARG A 297 -20.45 -39.10 5.89
CA ARG A 297 -21.82 -38.57 5.82
C ARG A 297 -22.28 -37.94 7.14
N LEU A 298 -22.00 -38.57 8.29
CA LEU A 298 -22.43 -38.06 9.58
C LEU A 298 -21.54 -36.91 10.08
N HIS A 299 -20.23 -36.96 9.77
CA HIS A 299 -19.28 -35.95 10.20
C HIS A 299 -19.44 -34.65 9.41
N ASN A 300 -19.67 -34.70 8.10
CA ASN A 300 -19.92 -33.49 7.30
C ASN A 300 -21.22 -32.80 7.73
N VAL A 301 -22.29 -33.54 8.04
CA VAL A 301 -23.53 -32.97 8.61
C VAL A 301 -23.28 -32.32 9.97
N ARG A 302 -22.47 -32.93 10.84
CA ARG A 302 -22.09 -32.35 12.14
C ARG A 302 -21.16 -31.15 12.01
N LEU A 303 -20.18 -31.17 11.12
CA LEU A 303 -19.30 -30.05 10.79
C LEU A 303 -20.08 -28.90 10.14
N HIS A 304 -21.04 -29.17 9.26
CA HIS A 304 -21.89 -28.12 8.68
C HIS A 304 -22.83 -27.51 9.71
N ALA A 305 -23.39 -28.33 10.61
CA ALA A 305 -24.18 -27.85 11.74
C ALA A 305 -23.30 -27.00 12.69
N ASN A 306 -22.12 -27.50 13.07
CA ASN A 306 -21.17 -26.80 13.94
C ASN A 306 -20.60 -25.56 13.28
N TYR A 307 -20.34 -25.56 11.97
CA TYR A 307 -19.87 -24.41 11.19
C TYR A 307 -20.98 -23.37 11.02
N LYS A 308 -22.23 -23.76 10.73
CA LYS A 308 -23.38 -22.82 10.71
C LYS A 308 -23.62 -22.21 12.09
N TYR A 309 -23.41 -22.96 13.16
CA TYR A 309 -23.56 -22.50 14.54
C TYR A 309 -22.34 -21.67 15.05
N ALA A 310 -21.12 -22.00 14.61
CA ALA A 310 -19.89 -21.26 14.92
C ALA A 310 -19.79 -19.96 14.12
N LYS A 311 -20.26 -19.94 12.87
CA LYS A 311 -20.33 -18.72 12.05
C LYS A 311 -21.40 -17.73 12.54
N SER A 312 -22.40 -18.23 13.27
CA SER A 312 -23.36 -17.41 14.03
C SER A 312 -22.91 -17.12 15.46
N ALA A 313 -21.72 -17.58 15.90
CA ALA A 313 -21.26 -17.46 17.28
C ALA A 313 -20.80 -16.06 17.73
N LYS A 314 -20.89 -15.04 16.87
CA LYS A 314 -20.92 -13.64 17.35
C LYS A 314 -22.19 -13.32 18.17
N TYR A 315 -23.17 -14.23 18.22
CA TYR A 315 -24.45 -14.06 18.92
C TYR A 315 -24.62 -14.95 20.18
N LYS A 316 -23.60 -15.70 20.64
CA LYS A 316 -23.84 -16.78 21.63
C LYS A 316 -24.17 -16.34 23.07
N GLN A 317 -23.69 -15.20 23.55
CA GLN A 317 -24.13 -14.71 24.87
C GLN A 317 -25.50 -14.02 24.77
N ASP A 318 -25.68 -13.13 23.79
CA ASP A 318 -26.90 -12.32 23.65
C ASP A 318 -28.13 -13.15 23.24
N TRP A 319 -27.97 -14.14 22.35
CA TRP A 319 -29.10 -14.95 21.89
C TRP A 319 -29.69 -15.85 22.97
N VAL A 320 -28.84 -16.40 23.85
CA VAL A 320 -29.25 -17.30 24.93
C VAL A 320 -29.78 -16.50 26.13
N ALA A 321 -29.24 -15.30 26.38
CA ALA A 321 -29.57 -14.47 27.53
C ALA A 321 -31.04 -14.00 27.61
N ASP A 322 -31.74 -13.93 26.47
CA ASP A 322 -33.11 -13.41 26.37
C ASP A 322 -34.17 -14.50 26.08
N LYS A 323 -33.79 -15.78 26.17
CA LYS A 323 -34.68 -16.92 25.95
C LYS A 323 -35.00 -17.64 27.26
N ALA A 324 -36.17 -18.27 27.35
CA ALA A 324 -36.47 -19.17 28.45
C ALA A 324 -35.59 -20.43 28.35
N LEU A 325 -35.17 -21.00 29.50
CA LEU A 325 -34.30 -22.19 29.53
C LEU A 325 -34.94 -23.36 28.75
N GLN A 326 -36.26 -23.51 28.82
CA GLN A 326 -37.01 -24.53 28.10
C GLN A 326 -36.91 -24.34 26.57
N ASP A 327 -36.88 -23.10 26.07
CA ASP A 327 -36.70 -22.81 24.65
C ASP A 327 -35.28 -23.12 24.20
N VAL A 328 -34.28 -22.92 25.06
CA VAL A 328 -32.87 -23.26 24.78
C VAL A 328 -32.70 -24.79 24.71
N GLN A 329 -33.29 -25.52 25.65
CA GLN A 329 -33.20 -26.99 25.71
C GLN A 329 -33.96 -27.69 24.57
N THR A 330 -35.07 -27.10 24.11
CA THR A 330 -35.93 -27.68 23.08
C THR A 330 -35.68 -27.12 21.67
N HIS A 331 -34.76 -26.16 21.50
CA HIS A 331 -34.57 -25.48 20.23
C HIS A 331 -34.25 -26.45 19.07
N PRO A 332 -35.06 -26.47 17.99
CA PRO A 332 -34.93 -27.46 16.92
C PRO A 332 -33.64 -27.32 16.12
N ALA A 333 -33.05 -26.11 16.07
CA ALA A 333 -31.78 -25.86 15.40
C ALA A 333 -30.55 -26.10 16.29
N LEU A 334 -30.72 -26.40 17.59
CA LEU A 334 -29.60 -26.64 18.50
C LEU A 334 -29.25 -28.15 18.50
N PRO A 335 -28.04 -28.53 18.07
CA PRO A 335 -27.62 -29.93 18.08
C PRO A 335 -27.69 -30.53 19.49
N ARG A 336 -28.18 -31.77 19.62
CA ARG A 336 -28.39 -32.44 20.92
C ARG A 336 -27.16 -32.41 21.83
N HIS A 337 -25.96 -32.61 21.26
CA HIS A 337 -24.70 -32.64 22.01
C HIS A 337 -24.21 -31.26 22.50
N MET A 338 -24.81 -30.17 22.03
CA MET A 338 -24.48 -28.80 22.45
C MET A 338 -25.46 -28.23 23.48
N ARG A 339 -26.49 -28.99 23.86
CA ARG A 339 -27.54 -28.52 24.79
C ARG A 339 -27.00 -28.23 26.18
N ASP A 340 -26.18 -29.13 26.71
CA ASP A 340 -25.56 -28.97 28.04
C ASP A 340 -24.62 -27.76 28.10
N GLU A 341 -23.97 -27.42 26.98
CA GLU A 341 -23.12 -26.23 26.89
C GLU A 341 -23.93 -24.94 26.75
N ALA A 342 -25.02 -24.97 25.96
CA ALA A 342 -25.94 -23.84 25.83
C ALA A 342 -26.67 -23.54 27.16
N GLU A 343 -27.04 -24.56 27.92
CA GLU A 343 -27.63 -24.43 29.25
C GLU A 343 -26.63 -23.81 30.25
N ARG A 344 -25.37 -24.25 30.24
CA ARG A 344 -24.31 -23.63 31.05
C ARG A 344 -24.10 -22.15 30.69
N ALA A 345 -24.12 -21.81 29.40
CA ALA A 345 -24.05 -20.42 28.94
C ALA A 345 -25.27 -19.59 29.38
N TRP A 346 -26.47 -20.17 29.35
CA TRP A 346 -27.69 -19.53 29.86
C TRP A 346 -27.58 -19.20 31.35
N HIS A 347 -27.17 -20.17 32.18
CA HIS A 347 -26.98 -19.96 33.61
C HIS A 347 -25.89 -18.93 33.92
N ALA A 348 -24.83 -18.85 33.09
CA ALA A 348 -23.82 -17.82 33.23
C ALA A 348 -24.38 -16.42 32.91
N ALA A 349 -25.21 -16.29 31.87
CA ALA A 349 -25.85 -15.03 31.49
C ALA A 349 -26.86 -14.54 32.54
N GLN A 350 -27.67 -15.43 33.12
CA GLN A 350 -28.62 -15.05 34.19
C GLN A 350 -27.92 -14.60 35.47
N ARG A 351 -26.82 -15.28 35.84
CA ARG A 351 -25.98 -14.86 36.97
C ARG A 351 -25.37 -13.49 36.72
N ALA A 352 -24.83 -13.25 35.53
CA ALA A 352 -24.30 -11.93 35.16
C ALA A 352 -25.39 -10.83 35.21
N LYS A 353 -26.63 -11.12 34.77
CA LYS A 353 -27.77 -10.19 34.89
C LYS A 353 -28.12 -9.91 36.36
N GLN A 354 -28.17 -10.93 37.21
CA GLN A 354 -28.43 -10.77 38.65
C GLN A 354 -27.34 -9.96 39.35
N ASP A 355 -26.08 -10.25 39.05
CA ASP A 355 -24.93 -9.55 39.63
C ASP A 355 -24.88 -8.08 39.19
N ALA A 356 -25.32 -7.75 37.97
CA ALA A 356 -25.43 -6.38 37.49
C ALA A 356 -26.54 -5.59 38.21
N VAL A 357 -27.68 -6.24 38.50
CA VAL A 357 -28.77 -5.64 39.30
C VAL A 357 -28.32 -5.37 40.74
N LEU A 358 -27.61 -6.31 41.36
CA LEU A 358 -27.08 -6.15 42.73
C LEU A 358 -26.01 -5.06 42.83
N ARG A 359 -25.29 -4.77 41.73
CA ARG A 359 -24.30 -3.69 41.65
C ARG A 359 -24.90 -2.32 41.31
N GLY A 360 -26.21 -2.24 41.08
CA GLY A 360 -26.87 -0.99 40.69
C GLY A 360 -26.54 -0.54 39.26
N GLU A 361 -25.98 -1.42 38.43
CA GLU A 361 -25.55 -1.16 37.05
C GLU A 361 -26.62 -1.59 36.03
N ALA A 362 -27.90 -1.37 36.32
CA ALA A 362 -28.96 -1.75 35.38
C ALA A 362 -29.12 -0.68 34.27
N PRO A 363 -29.09 -1.05 32.97
CA PRO A 363 -29.56 -0.18 31.91
C PRO A 363 -31.10 -0.01 32.02
N ALA A 364 -31.57 1.20 31.71
CA ALA A 364 -32.89 1.76 31.99
C ALA A 364 -34.13 1.09 31.33
N ALA A 365 -34.13 -0.21 31.07
CA ALA A 365 -35.24 -0.88 30.40
C ALA A 365 -35.55 -2.26 31.01
N GLN A 366 -36.09 -2.30 32.23
CA GLN A 366 -37.13 -3.25 32.67
C GLN A 366 -37.38 -3.14 34.19
N VAL A 367 -38.13 -2.11 34.58
CA VAL A 367 -38.95 -2.08 35.82
C VAL A 367 -40.42 -2.43 35.49
N GLN A 368 -40.69 -2.99 34.30
CA GLN A 368 -42.07 -3.18 33.81
C GLN A 368 -42.71 -4.54 34.08
N LEU A 369 -42.20 -5.36 35.02
CA LEU A 369 -42.84 -6.63 35.40
C LEU A 369 -42.95 -6.86 36.93
N LEU A 370 -43.04 -5.78 37.70
CA LEU A 370 -43.47 -5.81 39.11
C LEU A 370 -44.77 -5.02 39.37
N VAL A 371 -45.49 -4.68 38.31
CA VAL A 371 -46.89 -4.22 38.38
C VAL A 371 -47.66 -5.04 37.35
N GLN A 372 -48.53 -5.95 37.82
CA GLN A 372 -49.29 -6.99 37.11
C GLN A 372 -48.69 -8.41 37.09
N ARG A 373 -48.45 -8.98 38.27
CA ARG A 373 -49.24 -10.13 38.76
C ARG A 373 -49.13 -10.25 40.26
#